data_AF-A0A925LJT5-F1
#
_entry.id   AF-A0A925LJT5-F1
#
_cell.length_a   1.000
_cell.length_b   1.000
_cell.length_c   1.000
_cell.angle_alpha   90.00
_cell.angle_beta   90.00
_cell.angle_gamma   90.00
#
_symmetry.space_group_name_H-M   'P 1'
#
loop_
_entity.id
_entity.type
_entity.pdbx_description
1 polymer ?
#
loop_
_entity_poly.entity_id
_entity_poly.type
_entity_poly.pdbx_seq_one_letter_code
_entity_poly.pdbx_strand_id
1 'polypeptide(L)'
;MQITQKLNPLLGSLKIIHPFHPLYGRHYNILEVKEVNGSRRYSLRTDSGVLCVPESWTDRQVERKQELDSHIIHFDAFTLKELAQLLKTLDDFSSVEVNPIGNSKQ
;
A
#
# COMPACT_ATOMS: atom_id res chain seq x y z
N MET A 1 -14.73 17.11 -25.75
CA MET A 1 -13.34 17.59 -25.90
C MET A 1 -12.41 16.41 -25.67
N GLN A 2 -11.75 15.88 -26.70
CA GLN A 2 -10.81 14.75 -26.56
C GLN A 2 -9.41 15.31 -26.37
N ILE A 3 -8.86 15.17 -25.15
CA ILE A 3 -7.48 15.53 -24.87
C ILE A 3 -6.63 14.34 -25.35
N THR A 4 -6.06 14.46 -26.55
CA THR A 4 -5.13 13.45 -27.08
C THR A 4 -3.83 13.51 -26.29
N GLN A 5 -3.75 12.80 -25.17
CA GLN A 5 -2.52 12.70 -24.40
C GLN A 5 -1.56 11.73 -25.09
N LYS A 6 -0.49 12.27 -25.67
CA LYS A 6 0.52 11.52 -26.42
C LYS A 6 1.29 10.60 -25.49
N LEU A 7 1.47 9.34 -25.91
CA LEU A 7 2.29 8.38 -25.21
C LEU A 7 3.76 8.81 -25.28
N ASN A 8 4.48 8.76 -24.16
CA ASN A 8 5.91 9.03 -24.15
C ASN A 8 6.68 7.70 -24.13
N PRO A 9 7.22 7.24 -25.27
CA PRO A 9 7.88 5.94 -25.36
C PRO A 9 9.11 5.82 -24.44
N LEU A 10 9.68 6.94 -23.99
CA LEU A 10 10.83 6.95 -23.08
C LEU A 10 10.44 6.67 -21.62
N LEU A 11 9.17 6.86 -21.24
CA LEU A 11 8.72 6.68 -19.87
C LEU A 11 8.39 5.21 -19.56
N GLY A 12 8.02 4.42 -20.57
CA GLY A 12 7.68 3.01 -20.41
C GLY A 12 6.33 2.77 -19.74
N SER A 13 6.19 1.64 -19.05
CA SER A 13 5.00 1.21 -18.33
C SER A 13 5.29 0.94 -16.86
N LEU A 14 4.24 0.86 -16.05
CA LEU A 14 4.32 0.42 -14.66
C LEU A 14 3.12 -0.45 -14.27
N LYS A 15 3.24 -1.19 -13.18
CA LYS A 15 2.19 -2.03 -12.60
C LYS A 15 1.57 -1.36 -11.38
N ILE A 16 0.25 -1.41 -11.27
CA ILE A 16 -0.43 -0.98 -10.04
C ILE A 16 -0.36 -2.12 -9.01
N ILE A 17 0.18 -1.81 -7.83
CA ILE A 17 0.42 -2.76 -6.73
C ILE A 17 -0.36 -2.43 -5.45
N HIS A 18 -1.21 -1.41 -5.45
CA HIS A 18 -2.03 -1.11 -4.27
C HIS A 18 -3.20 -2.10 -4.14
N PRO A 19 -3.31 -2.85 -3.02
CA PRO A 19 -4.22 -4.01 -2.91
C PRO A 19 -5.70 -3.64 -3.04
N PHE A 20 -6.08 -2.41 -2.70
CA PHE A 20 -7.47 -1.93 -2.77
C PHE A 20 -7.81 -1.19 -4.07
N HIS A 21 -6.92 -1.21 -5.07
CA HIS A 21 -7.19 -0.56 -6.35
C HIS A 21 -7.87 -1.54 -7.32
N PRO A 22 -8.97 -1.16 -8.01
CA PRO A 22 -9.67 -2.06 -8.96
C PRO A 22 -8.79 -2.57 -10.10
N LEU A 23 -7.74 -1.82 -10.43
CA LEU A 23 -6.77 -2.15 -11.49
C LEU A 23 -5.49 -2.81 -10.94
N TYR A 24 -5.52 -3.30 -9.70
CA TYR A 24 -4.40 -4.01 -9.09
C TYR A 24 -3.90 -5.14 -10.00
N GLY A 25 -2.57 -5.28 -10.08
CA GLY A 25 -1.91 -6.31 -10.88
C GLY A 25 -1.76 -5.98 -12.35
N ARG A 26 -2.37 -4.90 -12.86
CA ARG A 26 -2.35 -4.54 -14.28
C ARG A 26 -1.24 -3.55 -14.60
N HIS A 27 -0.74 -3.62 -15.83
CA HIS A 27 0.29 -2.72 -16.36
C HIS A 27 -0.33 -1.63 -17.23
N TYR A 28 0.20 -0.42 -17.12
CA TYR A 28 -0.26 0.72 -17.90
C TYR A 28 0.91 1.54 -18.42
N ASN A 29 0.73 2.10 -19.62
CA ASN A 29 1.70 2.99 -20.23
C ASN A 29 1.68 4.35 -19.53
N ILE A 30 2.87 4.87 -19.24
CA ILE A 30 3.03 6.16 -18.60
C ILE A 30 2.96 7.25 -19.67
N LEU A 31 2.07 8.20 -19.44
CA LEU A 31 1.92 9.40 -20.26
C LEU A 31 2.82 10.53 -19.75
N GLU A 32 2.83 10.71 -18.43
CA GLU A 32 3.50 11.82 -17.77
C GLU A 32 3.91 11.44 -16.34
N VAL A 33 4.99 12.04 -15.85
CA VAL A 33 5.41 11.98 -14.45
C VAL A 33 5.43 13.41 -13.91
N LYS A 34 4.77 13.64 -12.77
CA LYS A 34 4.74 14.92 -12.07
C LYS A 34 5.21 14.75 -10.64
N GLU A 35 5.94 15.72 -10.11
CA GLU A 35 6.30 15.77 -8.70
C GLU A 35 5.46 16.83 -7.99
N VAL A 36 4.78 16.43 -6.91
CA VAL A 36 3.90 17.32 -6.13
C VAL A 36 4.16 17.06 -4.66
N ASN A 37 4.58 18.09 -3.92
CA ASN A 37 4.94 18.01 -2.50
C ASN A 37 5.95 16.89 -2.19
N GLY A 38 6.99 16.74 -3.03
CA GLY A 38 8.03 15.71 -2.85
C GLY A 38 7.58 14.27 -3.14
N SER A 39 6.37 14.08 -3.67
CA SER A 39 5.85 12.77 -4.08
C SER A 39 5.56 12.76 -5.56
N ARG A 40 6.06 11.73 -6.27
CA ARG A 40 5.77 11.58 -7.70
C ARG A 40 4.39 10.98 -7.92
N ARG A 41 3.77 11.44 -8.99
CA ARG A 41 2.51 10.94 -9.53
C ARG A 41 2.70 10.58 -10.99
N TYR A 42 2.13 9.45 -11.38
CA TYR A 42 2.15 8.92 -12.73
C TYR A 42 0.79 9.08 -13.38
N SER A 43 0.74 9.77 -14.51
CA SER A 43 -0.42 9.77 -15.39
C SER A 43 -0.33 8.55 -16.31
N LEU A 44 -1.31 7.67 -16.22
CA LEU A 44 -1.37 6.39 -16.92
C LEU A 44 -2.45 6.41 -17.98
N ARG A 45 -2.19 5.80 -19.13
CA ARG A 45 -3.22 5.51 -20.12
C ARG A 45 -3.92 4.20 -19.76
N THR A 46 -5.23 4.26 -19.55
CA THR A 46 -6.12 3.10 -19.34
C THR A 46 -7.11 2.97 -20.51
N ASP A 47 -7.83 1.86 -20.57
CA ASP A 47 -8.88 1.65 -21.57
C ASP A 47 -10.04 2.66 -21.40
N SER A 48 -10.29 3.09 -20.16
CA SER A 48 -11.32 4.06 -19.79
C SER A 48 -10.87 5.51 -19.88
N GLY A 49 -9.59 5.78 -20.16
CA GLY A 49 -9.05 7.14 -20.27
C GLY A 49 -7.69 7.31 -19.60
N VAL A 50 -7.60 8.26 -18.68
CA VAL A 50 -6.35 8.64 -18.01
C VAL A 50 -6.54 8.55 -16.51
N LEU A 51 -5.59 7.91 -15.83
CA LEU A 51 -5.59 7.74 -14.38
C LEU A 51 -4.29 8.29 -13.80
N CYS A 52 -4.40 9.12 -12.77
CA CYS A 52 -3.25 9.60 -12.02
C CYS A 52 -3.10 8.78 -10.73
N VAL A 53 -1.97 8.10 -10.55
CA VAL A 53 -1.66 7.33 -9.34
C VAL A 53 -0.39 7.83 -8.67
N PRO A 54 -0.30 7.79 -7.32
CA PRO A 54 0.95 8.07 -6.63
C PRO A 54 1.99 6.97 -6.87
N GLU A 55 3.27 7.32 -6.79
CA GLU A 55 4.40 6.38 -6.92
C GLU A 55 4.28 5.18 -5.96
N SER A 56 3.83 5.42 -4.73
CA SER A 56 3.65 4.38 -3.71
C SER A 56 2.66 3.27 -4.10
N TRP A 57 1.82 3.51 -5.10
CA TRP A 57 0.85 2.53 -5.60
C TRP A 57 1.37 1.73 -6.78
N THR A 58 2.61 1.97 -7.18
CA THR A 58 3.21 1.38 -8.37
C THR A 58 4.42 0.52 -8.00
N ASP A 59 4.71 -0.48 -8.84
CA ASP A 59 5.95 -1.27 -8.75
C ASP A 59 7.20 -0.43 -9.00
N ARG A 60 7.03 0.75 -9.58
CA ARG A 60 8.06 1.74 -9.81
C ARG A 60 8.33 2.51 -8.52
N GLN A 61 8.93 1.83 -7.55
CA GLN A 61 9.64 2.50 -6.48
C GLN A 61 10.95 2.98 -7.11
N VAL A 62 11.04 4.26 -7.50
CA VAL A 62 12.38 4.80 -7.74
C VAL A 62 13.07 4.70 -6.39
N GLU A 63 14.21 4.02 -6.38
CA GLU A 63 15.17 4.10 -5.28
C GLU A 63 15.46 5.59 -5.12
N ARG A 64 14.64 6.29 -4.32
CA ARG A 64 15.07 7.48 -3.63
C ARG A 64 16.33 6.95 -2.96
N LYS A 65 17.50 7.39 -3.42
CA LYS A 65 18.69 7.43 -2.58
C LYS A 65 18.15 7.93 -1.26
N GLN A 66 17.98 7.01 -0.33
CA GLN A 66 17.38 7.30 0.95
C GLN A 66 18.25 8.45 1.45
N GLU A 67 17.65 9.64 1.60
CA GLU A 67 18.02 10.38 2.79
C GLU A 67 17.89 9.34 3.88
N LEU A 68 19.05 8.97 4.43
CA LEU A 68 19.24 7.99 5.46
C LEU A 68 18.61 8.50 6.77
N ASP A 69 17.53 9.27 6.70
CA ASP A 69 16.49 9.39 7.70
C ASP A 69 15.47 8.26 7.45
N SER A 70 16.00 7.04 7.33
CA SER A 70 15.37 5.92 8.00
C SER A 70 14.83 6.45 9.32
N HIS A 71 13.51 6.48 9.46
CA HIS A 71 12.88 6.40 10.76
C HIS A 71 13.39 5.08 11.37
N ILE A 72 14.60 5.11 11.93
CA ILE A 72 15.08 4.08 12.83
C ILE A 72 14.18 4.26 14.03
N ILE A 73 13.08 3.51 14.04
CA ILE A 73 12.22 3.41 15.20
C ILE A 73 13.06 2.65 16.22
N HIS A 74 13.77 3.40 17.04
CA HIS A 74 14.54 2.86 18.15
C HIS A 74 13.55 2.33 19.16
N PHE A 75 13.37 1.01 19.19
CA PHE A 75 12.71 0.34 20.29
C PHE A 75 13.70 0.18 21.42
N ASP A 76 13.40 0.77 22.58
CA ASP A 76 14.12 0.44 23.80
C ASP A 76 13.65 -0.92 24.37
N ALA A 77 14.35 -1.40 25.39
CA ALA A 77 14.04 -2.68 26.03
C ALA A 77 12.62 -2.72 26.65
N PHE A 78 12.10 -1.57 27.07
CA PHE A 78 10.76 -1.47 27.66
C PHE A 78 9.68 -1.59 26.58
N THR A 79 9.86 -0.91 25.45
CA THR A 79 8.94 -0.94 24.32
C THR A 79 8.87 -2.34 23.72
N LEU A 80 10.01 -3.04 23.62
CA LEU A 80 10.04 -4.45 23.19
C LEU A 80 9.30 -5.37 24.16
N LYS A 81 9.45 -5.13 25.47
CA LYS A 81 8.72 -5.88 26.49
C LYS A 81 7.22 -5.66 26.41
N GLU A 82 6.76 -4.43 26.23
CA GLU A 82 5.34 -4.10 26.09
C GLU A 82 4.74 -4.75 24.83
N LEU A 83 5.47 -4.73 23.72
CA LEU A 83 5.05 -5.36 22.48
C LEU A 83 4.93 -6.89 22.64
N ALA A 84 5.89 -7.53 23.32
CA ALA A 84 5.81 -8.95 23.64
C ALA A 84 4.61 -9.29 24.54
N GLN A 85 4.28 -8.42 25.51
CA GLN A 85 3.12 -8.59 26.39
C GLN A 85 1.80 -8.44 25.63
N LEU A 86 1.72 -7.49 24.70
CA LEU A 86 0.56 -7.31 23.83
C LEU A 86 0.29 -8.55 22.97
N LEU A 87 1.33 -9.10 22.33
CA LEU A 87 1.21 -10.30 21.49
C LEU A 87 0.70 -11.50 22.29
N LYS A 88 1.22 -11.69 23.51
CA LYS A 88 0.77 -12.76 24.39
C LYS A 88 -0.71 -12.61 24.77
N THR A 89 -1.11 -11.39 25.08
CA THR A 89 -2.50 -11.06 25.43
C THR A 89 -3.45 -11.37 24.26
N LEU A 90 -3.05 -11.04 23.03
CA LEU A 90 -3.84 -11.32 21.83
C LEU A 90 -3.96 -12.82 21.54
N ASP A 91 -2.91 -13.59 21.81
CA ASP A 91 -2.92 -15.06 21.69
C ASP A 91 -3.87 -15.69 22.73
N ASP A 92 -3.82 -15.21 23.97
CA ASP A 92 -4.70 -15.65 25.06
C ASP A 92 -6.19 -15.37 24.74
N PHE A 93 -6.49 -14.27 24.03
CA PHE A 93 -7.85 -13.96 23.57
C PHE A 93 -8.35 -14.89 22.46
N SER A 94 -7.46 -15.52 21.70
CA SER A 94 -7.85 -16.47 20.63
C SER A 94 -8.34 -17.82 21.17
N SER A 95 -8.11 -18.11 22.45
CA SER A 95 -8.42 -19.38 23.11
C SER A 95 -9.76 -19.39 23.87
N VAL A 96 -10.59 -18.34 23.77
CA VAL A 96 -11.92 -18.35 24.39
C VAL A 96 -12.88 -19.19 23.53
N GLU A 97 -12.93 -20.50 23.81
CA GLU A 97 -14.02 -21.35 23.36
C GLU A 97 -15.35 -20.86 23.95
N VAL A 98 -16.30 -20.58 23.06
CA VAL A 98 -17.69 -20.29 23.38
C VAL A 98 -18.31 -21.57 23.95
N ASN A 99 -18.41 -21.68 25.28
CA ASN A 99 -19.15 -22.77 25.92
C ASN A 99 -20.64 -22.68 25.52
N PRO A 100 -21.25 -23.74 24.97
CA PRO A 100 -22.67 -23.74 24.65
C PRO A 100 -23.47 -23.78 25.95
N ILE A 101 -24.30 -22.75 26.14
CA ILE A 101 -25.28 -22.68 27.23
C ILE A 101 -26.20 -23.91 27.13
N GLY A 102 -26.09 -24.80 28.13
CA GLY A 102 -26.95 -25.96 28.28
C GLY A 102 -28.41 -25.55 28.48
N ASN A 103 -29.28 -25.95 27.56
CA ASN A 103 -30.72 -25.82 27.68
C ASN A 103 -31.27 -26.92 28.61
N SER A 104 -31.32 -26.63 29.91
CA SER A 104 -32.14 -27.44 30.82
C SER A 104 -33.62 -27.19 30.52
N LYS A 105 -34.29 -28.25 30.07
CA LYS A 105 -35.74 -28.35 29.94
C LYS A 105 -36.41 -28.15 31.31
N GLN A 106 -37.44 -27.32 31.36
CA GLN A 106 -38.60 -27.49 32.23
C GLN A 106 -39.86 -27.29 31.41
#